data_AF-A0A0S6VU54-F1
#
_entry.id   AF-A0A0S6VU54-F1
#
_cell.length_a   1.000
_cell.length_b   1.000
_cell.length_c   1.000
_cell.angle_alpha   90.00
_cell.angle_beta   90.00
_cell.angle_gamma   90.00
#
_symmetry.space_group_name_H-M   'P 1'
#
loop_
_entity.id
_entity.type
_entity.pdbx_description
1 polymer ?
#
loop_
_entity_poly.entity_id
_entity_poly.type
_entity_poly.pdbx_seq_one_letter_code
_entity_poly.pdbx_strand_id
1 'polypeptide(L)'
;MISKTTLEKIFEYASMPVHGTLSRKLRKDIRLQVNEGAVYEGSTLFLGEEFIRITENKKDDMVNTYYDWDKIVSVRTIGKAEE
;
A
#
# COMPACT_ATOMS: atom_id res chain seq x y z
N MET A 1 5.32 -17.48 6.55
CA MET A 1 5.20 -16.02 6.71
C MET A 1 5.96 -15.36 5.57
N ILE A 2 5.40 -14.33 4.94
CA ILE A 2 6.10 -13.54 3.92
C ILE A 2 7.10 -12.65 4.68
N SER A 3 8.36 -12.56 4.23
CA SER A 3 9.34 -11.71 4.91
C SER A 3 9.00 -10.23 4.73
N LYS A 4 9.33 -9.39 5.73
CA LYS A 4 9.17 -7.93 5.64
C LYS A 4 9.82 -7.37 4.37
N THR A 5 11.04 -7.76 4.05
CA THR A 5 11.75 -7.30 2.84
C THR A 5 11.05 -7.72 1.55
N THR A 6 10.39 -8.89 1.52
CA THR A 6 9.55 -9.29 0.39
C THR A 6 8.29 -8.41 0.30
N LEU A 7 7.64 -8.13 1.43
CA LEU A 7 6.47 -7.26 1.46
C LEU A 7 6.83 -5.84 1.02
N GLU A 8 7.91 -5.25 1.53
CA GLU A 8 8.42 -3.95 1.12
C GLU A 8 8.55 -3.86 -0.39
N LYS A 9 9.21 -4.85 -1.03
CA LYS A 9 9.33 -4.91 -2.48
C LYS A 9 7.97 -4.94 -3.18
N ILE A 10 7.00 -5.71 -2.69
CA ILE A 10 5.64 -5.75 -3.26
C ILE A 10 4.99 -4.36 -3.22
N PHE A 11 5.03 -3.67 -2.08
CA PHE A 11 4.49 -2.32 -1.97
C PHE A 11 5.27 -1.31 -2.82
N GLU A 12 6.59 -1.48 -2.96
CA GLU A 12 7.41 -0.66 -3.85
C GLU A 12 7.05 -0.85 -5.32
N TYR A 13 6.76 -2.08 -5.77
CA TYR A 13 6.29 -2.36 -7.13
C TYR A 13 4.93 -1.72 -7.39
N ALA A 14 4.01 -1.79 -6.42
CA ALA A 14 2.67 -1.20 -6.54
C ALA A 14 2.66 0.34 -6.51
N SER A 15 3.76 0.98 -6.10
CA SER A 15 3.83 2.41 -5.83
C SER A 15 5.00 3.11 -6.53
N MET A 16 5.05 4.44 -6.40
CA MET A 16 6.14 5.29 -6.85
C MET A 16 6.59 6.19 -5.69
N PRO A 17 7.90 6.44 -5.51
CA PRO A 17 8.39 7.32 -4.46
C PRO A 17 7.87 8.75 -4.65
N VAL A 18 7.54 9.42 -3.55
CA VAL A 18 7.19 10.84 -3.53
C VAL A 18 8.44 11.63 -3.14
N HIS A 19 8.96 12.44 -4.07
CA HIS A 19 10.26 13.10 -3.94
C HIS A 19 10.32 13.96 -2.67
N GLY A 20 11.41 13.81 -1.89
CA GLY A 20 11.62 14.57 -0.66
C GLY A 20 10.83 14.07 0.54
N THR A 21 10.21 12.89 0.45
CA THR A 21 9.46 12.27 1.56
C THR A 21 9.81 10.79 1.72
N LEU A 22 9.42 10.20 2.86
CA LEU A 22 9.46 8.75 3.10
C LEU A 22 8.21 8.03 2.55
N SER A 23 7.34 8.76 1.86
CA SER A 23 6.07 8.25 1.37
C SER A 23 6.17 7.83 -0.10
N ARG A 24 5.25 6.97 -0.50
CA ARG A 24 5.08 6.48 -1.86
C ARG A 24 3.63 6.64 -2.27
N LYS A 25 3.34 6.98 -3.52
CA LYS A 25 1.97 7.03 -4.03
C LYS A 25 1.68 5.77 -4.83
N LEU A 26 0.52 5.17 -4.62
CA LEU A 26 0.08 4.02 -5.42
C LEU A 26 0.10 4.41 -6.91
N ARG A 27 0.59 3.52 -7.77
CA ARG A 27 0.63 3.77 -9.23
C ARG A 27 -0.77 4.01 -9.75
N LYS A 28 -0.87 4.85 -10.79
CA LYS A 28 -2.12 5.04 -11.53
C LYS A 28 -2.61 3.68 -12.04
N ASP A 29 -3.91 3.42 -11.93
CA ASP A 29 -4.59 2.19 -12.37
C ASP A 29 -4.22 0.91 -11.60
N ILE A 30 -3.44 1.02 -10.52
CA ILE A 30 -3.23 -0.06 -9.57
C ILE A 30 -4.11 0.18 -8.34
N ARG A 31 -4.81 -0.87 -7.93
CA ARG A 31 -5.46 -0.96 -6.62
C ARG A 31 -4.71 -1.95 -5.74
N LEU A 32 -4.78 -1.73 -4.44
CA LEU A 32 -4.06 -2.50 -3.44
C LEU A 32 -5.04 -3.04 -2.40
N GLN A 33 -4.88 -4.29 -1.99
CA GLN A 33 -5.59 -4.85 -0.84
C GLN A 33 -4.57 -5.52 0.07
N VAL A 34 -4.69 -5.28 1.37
CA VAL A 34 -3.89 -5.97 2.38
C VAL A 34 -4.82 -6.92 3.13
N ASN A 35 -4.39 -8.17 3.27
CA ASN A 35 -5.21 -9.28 3.77
C ASN A 35 -6.53 -9.39 2.98
N GLU A 36 -7.66 -9.54 3.67
CA GLU A 36 -9.01 -9.46 3.10
C GLU A 36 -9.69 -8.13 3.48
N GLY A 37 -8.90 -7.07 3.69
CA GLY A 37 -9.36 -5.76 4.10
C GLY A 37 -9.92 -4.92 2.94
N ALA A 38 -9.94 -3.60 3.15
CA ALA A 38 -10.38 -2.64 2.14
C ALA A 38 -9.50 -2.68 0.88
N VAL A 39 -10.11 -2.38 -0.28
CA VAL A 39 -9.39 -2.13 -1.53
C VAL A 39 -9.09 -0.65 -1.64
N TYR A 40 -7.80 -0.34 -1.69
CA TYR A 40 -7.23 1.00 -1.75
C TYR A 40 -6.96 1.41 -3.19
N GLU A 41 -7.36 2.63 -3.55
CA GLU A 41 -7.11 3.22 -4.87
C GLU A 41 -6.58 4.65 -4.70
N GLY A 42 -5.53 5.00 -5.45
CA GLY A 42 -4.93 6.35 -5.40
C GLY A 42 -4.32 6.75 -4.05
N SER A 43 -4.14 5.80 -3.13
CA SER A 43 -3.67 6.03 -1.76
C SER A 43 -2.17 6.34 -1.68
N THR A 44 -1.77 6.94 -0.57
CA THR A 44 -0.36 7.16 -0.21
C THR A 44 0.06 6.11 0.81
N LEU A 45 1.22 5.50 0.60
CA LEU A 45 1.84 4.50 1.46
C LEU A 45 3.01 5.13 2.21
N PHE A 46 3.15 4.81 3.49
CA PHE A 46 4.36 5.00 4.26
C PHE A 46 4.86 3.62 4.71
N LEU A 47 6.06 3.24 4.28
CA LEU A 47 6.70 1.99 4.65
C LEU A 47 7.64 2.28 5.83
N GLY A 48 7.10 2.19 7.04
CA GLY A 48 7.88 2.38 8.27
C GLY A 48 8.63 1.12 8.66
N GLU A 49 9.51 1.25 9.65
CA GLU A 49 10.26 0.10 10.15
C GLU A 49 9.35 -0.95 10.81
N GLU A 50 8.40 -0.51 11.65
CA GLU A 50 7.51 -1.41 12.40
C GLU A 50 6.15 -1.64 11.72
N PHE A 51 5.73 -0.74 10.83
CA PHE A 51 4.39 -0.78 10.25
C PHE A 51 4.33 -0.18 8.85
N ILE A 52 3.27 -0.55 8.13
CA ILE A 52 2.76 0.19 6.98
C ILE A 52 1.63 1.10 7.41
N ARG A 53 1.60 2.31 6.88
CA ARG A 53 0.41 3.16 6.88
C ARG A 53 -0.07 3.41 5.46
N ILE A 54 -1.38 3.21 5.26
CA ILE A 54 -2.08 3.54 4.02
C ILE A 54 -3.00 4.72 4.31
N THR A 55 -2.81 5.82 3.58
CA THR A 55 -3.60 7.03 3.69
C THR A 55 -4.53 7.18 2.49
N GLU A 56 -5.83 7.27 2.76
CA GLU A 56 -6.89 7.53 1.79
C GLU A 56 -7.49 8.91 2.05
N ASN A 57 -7.77 9.66 0.97
CA ASN A 57 -8.59 10.86 1.06
C ASN A 57 -10.01 10.49 0.62
N LYS A 58 -10.96 10.49 1.57
CA LYS A 58 -12.37 10.18 1.31
C LYS A 58 -13.19 11.44 1.54
N LYS A 59 -13.66 12.08 0.46
CA LYS A 59 -14.43 13.33 0.51
C LYS A 59 -13.78 14.39 1.42
N ASP A 60 -14.19 14.45 2.68
CA ASP A 60 -13.76 15.43 3.68
C ASP A 60 -12.80 14.85 4.73
N ASP A 61 -12.59 13.53 4.73
CA ASP A 61 -11.78 12.83 5.71
C ASP A 61 -10.47 12.30 5.11
N MET A 62 -9.39 12.48 5.86
CA MET A 62 -8.14 11.76 5.64
C MET A 62 -8.10 10.53 6.55
N VAL A 63 -8.26 9.36 5.96
CA VAL A 63 -8.31 8.07 6.67
C VAL A 63 -6.95 7.40 6.63
N ASN A 64 -6.43 7.00 7.78
CA ASN A 64 -5.16 6.28 7.89
C ASN A 64 -5.41 4.88 8.42
N THR A 65 -5.01 3.85 7.67
CA THR A 65 -5.01 2.46 8.13
C THR A 65 -3.59 2.00 8.40
N TYR A 66 -3.37 1.33 9.52
CA TYR A 66 -2.06 0.85 9.96
C TYR A 66 -2.02 -0.68 9.96
N TYR A 67 -0.95 -1.23 9.42
CA TYR A 67 -0.68 -2.66 9.37
C TYR A 67 0.68 -2.94 9.98
N ASP A 68 0.69 -3.82 10.97
CA ASP A 68 1.91 -4.43 11.49
C ASP A 68 2.46 -5.42 10.45
N TRP A 69 3.75 -5.36 10.16
CA TRP A 69 4.40 -6.23 9.18
C TRP A 69 4.16 -7.71 9.45
N ASP A 70 4.20 -8.12 10.72
CA ASP A 70 4.08 -9.52 11.11
C ASP A 70 2.64 -10.06 11.00
N LYS A 71 1.67 -9.15 10.80
CA LYS A 71 0.24 -9.49 10.66
C LYS A 71 -0.24 -9.44 9.20
N ILE A 72 0.65 -9.11 8.26
CA ILE A 72 0.32 -9.17 6.83
C ILE A 72 0.48 -10.61 6.35
N VAL A 73 -0.66 -11.26 6.12
CA VAL A 73 -0.71 -12.64 5.61
C VAL A 73 -0.89 -12.67 4.09
N SER A 74 -1.45 -11.63 3.49
CA SER A 74 -1.55 -11.50 2.03
C SER A 74 -1.56 -10.05 1.56
N VAL A 75 -1.12 -9.83 0.32
CA VAL A 75 -1.22 -8.55 -0.38
C VAL A 75 -1.69 -8.85 -1.81
N ARG A 76 -2.71 -8.14 -2.29
CA ARG A 76 -3.16 -8.19 -3.69
C ARG A 76 -2.91 -6.85 -4.36
N THR A 77 -2.31 -6.89 -5.54
CA THR A 77 -2.32 -5.77 -6.48
C THR A 77 -3.32 -6.10 -7.59
N ILE A 78 -4.17 -5.14 -7.91
CA ILE A 78 -5.25 -5.32 -8.88
C ILE A 78 -5.07 -4.24 -9.94
N GLY A 79 -4.56 -4.65 -11.09
CA GLY A 79 -4.48 -3.82 -12.30
C GLY A 79 -5.53 -4.23 -13.33
N LYS A 80 -5.58 -3.51 -14.45
CA LYS A 80 -6.29 -4.00 -15.64
C LYS A 80 -5.56 -5.23 -16.19
N ALA A 81 -6.29 -6.26 -16.59
CA ALA A 81 -5.73 -7.30 -17.44
C ALA A 81 -5.35 -6.65 -18.78
N GLU A 82 -4.18 -6.98 -19.30
CA GLU A 82 -3.85 -6.64 -20.69
C GLU A 82 -4.86 -7.36 -21.61
N GLU A 83 -5.32 -6.68 -22.66
CA GLU A 83 -6.10 -7.32 -23.74
C GLU A 83 -5.23 -8.28 -24.55
#